data_AF-A0A7X6CU68-F1
#
_entry.id   AF-A0A7X6CU68-F1
#
_cell.length_a   1.000
_cell.length_b   1.000
_cell.length_c   1.000
_cell.angle_alpha   90.00
_cell.angle_beta   90.00
_cell.angle_gamma   90.00
#
_symmetry.space_group_name_H-M   'P 1'
#
loop_
_entity.id
_entity.type
_entity.pdbx_description
1 polymer ?
#
loop_
_entity_poly.entity_id
_entity_poly.type
_entity_poly.pdbx_seq_one_letter_code
_entity_poly.pdbx_strand_id
1 'polypeptide(L)'
;MTRQYHFALLGHPLGHSLSPQIHQAIYQAAGVKAVYDLLDTPEDRLPVLLPQLFPSLDGFNITIPYKEKVMDWLTSLDLSAQACGAVNTVDCAKRRGYNTDIIGVRSLGLPYRDREVLLLGSGGAARVMAQAALEGGCRRLSVWSRHAERGRHFRAELLRRQPDIAPARIRVLELPQLQAWAQDRSETGPTVILNATPAGMWPDCRSLPLPEPLLRQLLAGGCPAQAAGRDWRPPVVFDAIYNPTATRLLLLAASYGWDCHNGLAMLIAQALEACGIWLGPERITLSLRQNLQQTLPGRLAAELWRRQPPRLVLTIGEDRPEPEQDPAGSAAWRQLLSRLLEQRGFSRLTWGPAGSDPDCLNIRLDPGTPEPGRKALWLPQGADLYCPAGQPEQAAVRIAEVFGL
;
A
#
# COMPACT_ATOMS: atom_id res chain seq x y z
N MET A 1 28.68 30.56 4.26
CA MET A 1 28.05 29.72 3.22
C MET A 1 27.10 28.76 3.91
N THR A 2 25.85 28.63 3.44
CA THR A 2 24.92 27.59 3.96
C THR A 2 25.48 26.21 3.63
N ARG A 3 25.68 25.35 4.64
CA ARG A 3 26.09 23.94 4.50
C ARG A 3 25.19 23.24 3.47
N GLN A 4 25.79 22.44 2.59
CA GLN A 4 25.09 21.53 1.68
C GLN A 4 25.13 20.13 2.29
N TYR A 5 23.98 19.46 2.35
CA TYR A 5 23.86 18.10 2.87
C TYR A 5 23.86 17.06 1.73
N HIS A 6 24.36 15.86 2.03
CA HIS A 6 24.44 14.74 1.10
C HIS A 6 23.75 13.52 1.68
N PHE A 7 22.68 13.10 1.03
CA PHE A 7 21.89 11.91 1.40
C PHE A 7 21.82 10.91 0.25
N ALA A 8 21.44 9.68 0.56
CA ALA A 8 21.28 8.65 -0.46
C ALA A 8 20.23 7.59 -0.11
N LEU A 9 19.83 6.79 -1.10
CA LEU A 9 19.20 5.48 -0.94
C LEU A 9 20.18 4.39 -1.37
N LEU A 10 20.45 3.44 -0.48
CA LEU A 10 21.24 2.25 -0.76
C LEU A 10 20.34 1.02 -0.91
N GLY A 11 20.57 0.20 -1.94
CA GLY A 11 19.81 -1.03 -2.19
C GLY A 11 20.16 -1.64 -3.53
N HIS A 12 19.48 -2.73 -3.89
CA HIS A 12 19.62 -3.36 -5.20
C HIS A 12 18.42 -4.26 -5.56
N PRO A 13 17.82 -4.15 -6.76
CA PRO A 13 17.93 -3.00 -7.67
C PRO A 13 17.16 -1.78 -7.13
N LEU A 14 17.57 -0.56 -7.47
CA LEU A 14 16.92 0.67 -7.00
C LEU A 14 15.92 1.30 -7.98
N GLY A 15 15.98 0.95 -9.27
CA GLY A 15 14.96 1.23 -10.29
C GLY A 15 14.15 2.54 -10.14
N HIS A 16 12.85 2.49 -10.42
CA HIS A 16 11.92 3.63 -10.38
C HIS A 16 11.54 4.10 -8.95
N SER A 17 12.52 4.22 -8.04
CA SER A 17 12.28 4.74 -6.69
C SER A 17 11.76 6.18 -6.72
N LEU A 18 10.70 6.46 -5.95
CA LEU A 18 10.19 7.83 -5.75
C LEU A 18 10.93 8.58 -4.65
N SER A 19 11.85 7.92 -3.94
CA SER A 19 12.57 8.53 -2.81
C SER A 19 13.27 9.83 -3.18
N PRO A 20 14.01 9.94 -4.32
CA PRO A 20 14.65 11.21 -4.69
C PRO A 20 13.65 12.36 -4.82
N GLN A 21 12.46 12.10 -5.36
CA GLN A 21 11.43 13.11 -5.58
C GLN A 21 10.79 13.55 -4.27
N ILE A 22 10.53 12.60 -3.37
CA ILE A 22 9.98 12.86 -2.04
C ILE A 22 10.98 13.68 -1.22
N HIS A 23 12.24 13.23 -1.13
CA HIS A 23 13.27 13.93 -0.37
C HIS A 23 13.54 15.32 -0.93
N GLN A 24 13.61 15.48 -2.25
CA GLN A 24 13.77 16.80 -2.87
C GLN A 24 12.63 17.77 -2.52
N ALA A 25 11.38 17.28 -2.49
CA ALA A 25 10.23 18.10 -2.09
C ALA A 25 10.30 18.49 -0.60
N ILE A 26 10.72 17.55 0.27
CA ILE A 26 10.93 17.82 1.70
C ILE A 26 12.00 18.90 1.90
N TYR A 27 13.14 18.80 1.20
CA TYR A 27 14.23 19.76 1.32
C TYR A 27 13.84 21.16 0.84
N GLN A 28 13.10 21.25 -0.27
CA GLN A 28 12.58 22.50 -0.78
C GLN A 28 11.62 23.16 0.23
N ALA A 29 10.69 22.39 0.79
CA ALA A 29 9.75 22.89 1.79
C ALA A 29 10.45 23.32 3.10
N ALA A 30 11.53 22.63 3.49
CA ALA A 30 12.30 22.94 4.69
C ALA A 30 13.34 24.05 4.48
N GLY A 31 13.50 24.58 3.25
CA GLY A 31 14.54 25.57 2.93
C GLY A 31 15.97 25.04 3.07
N VAL A 32 16.17 23.73 2.89
CA VAL A 32 17.48 23.05 3.06
C VAL A 32 18.13 22.80 1.70
N LYS A 33 19.44 23.09 1.60
CA LYS A 33 20.25 22.70 0.44
C LYS A 33 20.80 21.29 0.66
N ALA A 34 20.25 20.32 -0.06
CA ALA A 34 20.65 18.94 0.03
C ALA A 34 20.52 18.21 -1.32
N VAL A 35 21.30 17.14 -1.50
CA VAL A 35 21.18 16.19 -2.62
C VAL A 35 20.76 14.82 -2.10
N TYR A 36 20.10 14.03 -2.95
CA TYR A 36 19.66 12.68 -2.63
C TYR A 36 19.95 11.72 -3.79
N ASP A 37 20.96 10.87 -3.63
CA ASP A 37 21.44 9.99 -4.69
C ASP A 37 20.89 8.56 -4.57
N LEU A 38 20.76 7.85 -5.69
CA LEU A 38 20.47 6.42 -5.72
C LEU A 38 21.77 5.64 -5.87
N LEU A 39 22.13 4.87 -4.85
CA LEU A 39 23.32 4.03 -4.82
C LEU A 39 22.94 2.57 -5.09
N ASP A 40 22.66 2.27 -6.37
CA ASP A 40 22.30 0.91 -6.79
C ASP A 40 23.53 0.00 -6.74
N THR A 41 23.64 -0.77 -5.66
CA THR A 41 24.89 -1.42 -5.25
C THR A 41 24.67 -2.91 -5.07
N PRO A 42 25.27 -3.78 -5.91
CA PRO A 42 25.29 -5.23 -5.69
C PRO A 42 25.91 -5.62 -4.34
N GLU A 43 25.49 -6.76 -3.81
CA GLU A 43 25.78 -7.14 -2.41
C GLU A 43 27.28 -7.29 -2.12
N ASP A 44 28.03 -7.84 -3.07
CA ASP A 44 29.48 -8.07 -2.98
C ASP A 44 30.29 -6.78 -2.79
N ARG A 45 29.72 -5.62 -3.14
CA ARG A 45 30.34 -4.30 -2.98
C ARG A 45 30.05 -3.64 -1.63
N LEU A 46 29.07 -4.14 -0.86
CA LEU A 46 28.70 -3.53 0.42
C LEU A 46 29.85 -3.43 1.43
N PRO A 47 30.69 -4.47 1.64
CA PRO A 47 31.78 -4.39 2.61
C PRO A 47 32.80 -3.30 2.29
N VAL A 48 32.94 -2.95 1.01
CA VAL A 48 33.85 -1.89 0.54
C VAL A 48 33.17 -0.53 0.57
N LEU A 49 31.90 -0.45 0.17
CA LEU A 49 31.16 0.81 0.04
C LEU A 49 30.73 1.39 1.40
N LEU A 50 30.14 0.58 2.28
CA LEU A 50 29.55 1.06 3.55
C LEU A 50 30.55 1.86 4.42
N PRO A 51 31.80 1.41 4.64
CA PRO A 51 32.79 2.19 5.38
C PRO A 51 33.07 3.57 4.79
N GLN A 52 32.97 3.72 3.47
CA GLN A 52 33.21 4.98 2.75
C GLN A 52 32.01 5.93 2.79
N LEU A 53 30.78 5.41 2.97
CA LEU A 53 29.56 6.22 3.04
C LEU A 53 29.47 7.04 4.32
N PHE A 54 29.91 6.48 5.46
CA PHE A 54 29.81 7.16 6.75
C PHE A 54 30.51 8.53 6.82
N PRO A 55 31.75 8.70 6.31
CA PRO A 55 32.40 10.01 6.29
C PRO A 55 31.95 10.91 5.12
N SER A 56 31.27 10.37 4.09
CA SER A 56 30.93 11.11 2.86
C SER A 56 29.47 11.58 2.79
N LEU A 57 28.57 10.96 3.56
CA LEU A 57 27.15 11.31 3.62
C LEU A 57 26.74 11.78 5.01
N ASP A 58 25.72 12.63 5.08
CA ASP A 58 25.08 13.02 6.33
C ASP A 58 24.10 11.94 6.84
N GLY A 59 23.53 11.16 5.93
CA GLY A 59 22.66 10.03 6.23
C GLY A 59 22.23 9.31 4.96
N PHE A 60 21.65 8.12 5.10
CA PHE A 60 21.09 7.41 3.95
C PHE A 60 19.95 6.50 4.36
N ASN A 61 18.99 6.33 3.45
CA ASN A 61 18.01 5.26 3.54
C ASN A 61 18.58 3.96 2.98
N ILE A 62 17.98 2.85 3.41
CA ILE A 62 18.36 1.51 3.00
C ILE A 62 17.09 0.77 2.62
N THR A 63 17.12 0.09 1.48
CA THR A 63 16.02 -0.76 1.04
C THR A 63 16.48 -2.20 0.83
N ILE A 64 15.60 -3.01 0.25
CA ILE A 64 15.88 -4.39 -0.08
C ILE A 64 17.21 -4.52 -0.89
N PRO A 65 17.98 -5.59 -0.66
CA PRO A 65 17.82 -6.64 0.35
C PRO A 65 18.64 -6.37 1.63
N TYR A 66 19.06 -5.12 1.90
CA TYR A 66 20.13 -4.82 2.86
C TYR A 66 19.69 -4.34 4.24
N LYS A 67 18.38 -4.21 4.48
CA LYS A 67 17.86 -3.65 5.74
C LYS A 67 18.31 -4.40 7.00
N GLU A 68 18.49 -5.72 6.92
CA GLU A 68 18.99 -6.51 8.06
C GLU A 68 20.53 -6.50 8.10
N LYS A 69 21.17 -6.66 6.94
CA LYS A 69 22.63 -6.77 6.82
C LYS A 69 23.33 -5.55 7.40
N VAL A 70 22.90 -4.35 7.03
CA VAL A 70 23.57 -3.10 7.41
C VAL A 70 23.76 -2.91 8.92
N MET A 71 22.97 -3.60 9.75
CA MET A 71 23.06 -3.54 11.20
C MET A 71 24.45 -3.88 11.73
N ASP A 72 25.18 -4.78 11.07
CA ASP A 72 26.54 -5.20 11.48
C ASP A 72 27.59 -4.08 11.35
N TRP A 73 27.28 -3.02 10.60
CA TRP A 73 28.16 -1.87 10.37
C TRP A 73 27.82 -0.66 11.25
N LEU A 74 26.81 -0.75 12.11
CA LEU A 74 26.31 0.35 12.92
C LEU A 74 26.79 0.25 14.37
N THR A 75 27.08 1.40 14.99
CA THR A 75 27.51 1.47 16.38
C THR A 75 26.35 1.26 17.35
N SER A 76 25.13 1.64 16.94
CA SER A 76 23.93 1.47 17.75
C SER A 76 22.66 1.39 16.90
N LEU A 77 21.60 0.86 17.50
CA LEU A 77 20.28 0.76 16.89
C LEU A 77 19.26 1.49 17.76
N ASP A 78 18.36 2.21 17.11
CA ASP A 78 17.17 2.74 17.75
C ASP A 78 16.16 1.65 18.12
N LEU A 79 15.30 1.92 19.10
CA LEU A 79 14.24 1.00 19.53
C LEU A 79 13.36 0.57 18.34
N SER A 80 13.09 1.48 17.40
CA SER A 80 12.37 1.17 16.16
C SER A 80 13.06 0.06 15.34
N ALA A 81 14.37 0.19 15.12
CA ALA A 81 15.17 -0.79 14.38
C ALA A 81 15.33 -2.12 15.14
N GLN A 82 15.50 -2.07 16.47
CA GLN A 82 15.59 -3.26 17.31
C GLN A 82 14.30 -4.08 17.26
N ALA A 83 13.16 -3.41 17.44
CA ALA A 83 11.84 -4.05 17.41
C ALA A 83 11.52 -4.65 16.03
N CYS A 84 11.85 -3.95 14.94
CA CYS A 84 11.67 -4.46 13.58
C CYS A 84 12.75 -5.45 13.14
N GLY A 85 13.90 -5.51 13.81
CA GLY A 85 15.05 -6.31 13.39
C GLY A 85 15.60 -5.92 12.02
N ALA A 86 15.45 -4.66 11.64
CA ALA A 86 15.83 -4.15 10.33
C ALA A 86 15.98 -2.64 10.38
N VAL A 87 16.93 -2.09 9.62
CA VAL A 87 17.23 -0.67 9.48
C VAL A 87 16.86 -0.21 8.06
N ASN A 88 16.07 0.86 7.95
CA ASN A 88 15.80 1.52 6.66
C ASN A 88 16.38 2.96 6.59
N THR A 89 16.95 3.47 7.69
CA THR A 89 17.45 4.84 7.82
C THR A 89 18.69 4.86 8.70
N VAL A 90 19.76 5.48 8.24
CA VAL A 90 21.03 5.61 8.96
C VAL A 90 21.38 7.08 9.15
N ASP A 91 21.71 7.44 10.39
CA ASP A 91 22.39 8.69 10.75
C ASP A 91 23.90 8.41 10.71
N CYS A 92 24.61 8.98 9.73
CA CYS A 92 26.03 8.70 9.52
C CYS A 92 26.90 9.28 10.63
N ALA A 93 26.56 10.47 11.14
CA ALA A 93 27.32 11.13 12.19
C ALA A 93 27.34 10.32 13.48
N LYS A 94 26.20 9.70 13.84
CA LYS A 94 26.08 8.82 15.02
C LYS A 94 26.36 7.35 14.73
N ARG A 95 26.46 6.98 13.45
CA ARG A 95 26.44 5.58 12.96
C ARG A 95 25.32 4.78 13.63
N ARG A 96 24.12 5.37 13.67
CA ARG A 96 22.93 4.80 14.32
C ARG A 96 21.86 4.45 13.29
N GLY A 97 21.28 3.26 13.43
CA GLY A 97 20.21 2.77 12.57
C GLY A 97 18.82 2.96 13.16
N TYR A 98 17.87 3.30 12.30
CA TYR A 98 16.45 3.48 12.61
C TYR A 98 15.59 2.69 11.63
N ASN A 99 14.35 2.42 12.04
CA ASN A 99 13.33 1.93 11.14
C ASN A 99 12.19 2.96 11.07
N THR A 100 12.14 3.77 10.03
CA THR A 100 11.10 4.77 9.81
C THR A 100 9.87 4.19 9.11
N ASP A 101 9.93 2.97 8.56
CA ASP A 101 8.78 2.30 7.96
C ASP A 101 7.67 2.08 9.02
N ILE A 102 8.03 1.75 10.26
CA ILE A 102 7.05 1.58 11.36
C ILE A 102 6.33 2.88 11.67
N ILE A 103 7.04 4.02 11.59
CA ILE A 103 6.43 5.34 11.73
C ILE A 103 5.52 5.62 10.53
N GLY A 104 5.96 5.25 9.32
CA GLY A 104 5.16 5.30 8.10
C GLY A 104 3.82 4.57 8.26
N VAL A 105 3.82 3.31 8.70
CA VAL A 105 2.60 2.52 8.90
C VAL A 105 1.73 3.11 10.02
N ARG A 106 2.33 3.47 11.17
CA ARG A 106 1.57 4.06 12.31
C ARG A 106 0.89 5.37 11.91
N SER A 107 1.52 6.18 11.05
CA SER A 107 0.98 7.46 10.59
C SER A 107 -0.30 7.34 9.75
N LEU A 108 -0.58 6.15 9.20
CA LEU A 108 -1.81 5.87 8.45
C LEU A 108 -3.05 5.88 9.35
N GLY A 109 -2.90 5.69 10.67
CA GLY A 109 -4.02 5.71 11.61
C GLY A 109 -5.04 4.61 11.38
N LEU A 110 -4.62 3.44 10.86
CA LEU A 110 -5.53 2.34 10.56
C LEU A 110 -6.22 1.81 11.85
N PRO A 111 -7.51 1.44 11.79
CA PRO A 111 -8.30 1.09 12.96
C PRO A 111 -8.03 -0.35 13.41
N TYR A 112 -6.94 -0.60 14.12
CA TYR A 112 -6.59 -1.95 14.56
C TYR A 112 -7.36 -2.43 15.79
N ARG A 113 -7.72 -1.54 16.71
CA ARG A 113 -8.25 -1.88 18.04
C ARG A 113 -9.45 -2.83 17.97
N ASP A 114 -9.35 -3.97 18.65
CA ASP A 114 -10.38 -5.03 18.74
C ASP A 114 -10.80 -5.67 17.40
N ARG A 115 -10.04 -5.41 16.33
CA ARG A 115 -10.35 -5.87 14.97
C ARG A 115 -9.61 -7.14 14.62
N GLU A 116 -10.19 -7.90 13.70
CA GLU A 116 -9.55 -9.04 13.04
C GLU A 116 -8.73 -8.52 11.87
N VAL A 117 -7.40 -8.73 11.94
CA VAL A 117 -6.45 -8.29 10.92
C VAL A 117 -5.96 -9.48 10.11
N LEU A 118 -6.12 -9.42 8.79
CA LEU A 118 -5.51 -10.35 7.85
C LEU A 118 -4.28 -9.70 7.21
N LEU A 119 -3.11 -10.23 7.50
CA LEU A 119 -1.85 -9.81 6.90
C LEU A 119 -1.45 -10.77 5.77
N LEU A 120 -1.33 -10.24 4.57
CA LEU A 120 -0.93 -10.98 3.37
C LEU A 120 0.58 -10.77 3.16
N GLY A 121 1.35 -11.84 3.29
CA GLY A 121 2.81 -11.82 3.19
C GLY A 121 3.51 -12.00 4.54
N SER A 122 4.81 -12.28 4.47
CA SER A 122 5.65 -12.59 5.63
C SER A 122 7.08 -12.06 5.46
N GLY A 123 7.23 -10.94 4.75
CA GLY A 123 8.52 -10.26 4.50
C GLY A 123 8.72 -9.02 5.37
N GLY A 124 9.70 -8.17 5.02
CA GLY A 124 10.06 -6.99 5.82
C GLY A 124 8.90 -6.00 6.03
N ALA A 125 8.15 -5.65 4.97
CA ALA A 125 6.96 -4.80 5.09
C ALA A 125 5.89 -5.45 5.98
N ALA A 126 5.72 -6.78 5.87
CA ALA A 126 4.76 -7.51 6.69
C ALA A 126 5.13 -7.44 8.18
N ARG A 127 6.42 -7.48 8.51
CA ARG A 127 6.92 -7.38 9.90
C ARG A 127 6.53 -6.05 10.54
N VAL A 128 6.73 -4.96 9.81
CA VAL A 128 6.37 -3.61 10.24
C VAL A 128 4.86 -3.47 10.41
N MET A 129 4.06 -3.97 9.46
CA MET A 129 2.60 -3.95 9.54
C MET A 129 2.05 -4.81 10.68
N ALA A 130 2.62 -6.00 10.89
CA ALA A 130 2.27 -6.87 12.01
C ALA A 130 2.54 -6.18 13.35
N GLN A 131 3.71 -5.54 13.49
CA GLN A 131 4.06 -4.81 14.69
C GLN A 131 3.07 -3.67 14.95
N ALA A 132 2.77 -2.84 13.95
CA ALA A 132 1.79 -1.76 14.09
C ALA A 132 0.39 -2.27 14.46
N ALA A 133 -0.05 -3.38 13.88
CA ALA A 133 -1.35 -3.99 14.20
C ALA A 133 -1.43 -4.51 15.63
N LEU A 134 -0.37 -5.18 16.12
CA LEU A 134 -0.31 -5.74 17.47
C LEU A 134 -0.26 -4.64 18.53
N GLU A 135 0.57 -3.61 18.33
CA GLU A 135 0.64 -2.42 19.18
C GLU A 135 -0.65 -1.62 19.15
N GLY A 136 -1.32 -1.57 17.99
CA GLY A 136 -2.63 -0.95 17.81
C GLY A 136 -3.79 -1.71 18.48
N GLY A 137 -3.51 -2.84 19.13
CA GLY A 137 -4.49 -3.58 19.91
C GLY A 137 -5.44 -4.44 19.08
N CYS A 138 -5.00 -4.98 17.94
CA CYS A 138 -5.84 -5.92 17.18
C CYS A 138 -6.23 -7.15 17.99
N ARG A 139 -7.48 -7.60 17.87
CA ARG A 139 -7.94 -8.78 18.61
C ARG A 139 -7.15 -10.02 18.18
N ARG A 140 -6.92 -10.16 16.87
CA ARG A 140 -6.19 -11.27 16.29
C ARG A 140 -5.50 -10.84 14.99
N LEU A 141 -4.24 -11.25 14.85
CA LEU A 141 -3.43 -11.12 13.65
C LEU A 141 -3.38 -12.49 12.95
N SER A 142 -4.04 -12.60 11.80
CA SER A 142 -3.99 -13.77 10.93
C SER A 142 -3.01 -13.50 9.80
N VAL A 143 -1.95 -14.29 9.71
CA VAL A 143 -0.92 -14.16 8.68
C VAL A 143 -1.15 -15.21 7.61
N TRP A 144 -1.27 -14.78 6.37
CA TRP A 144 -1.25 -15.67 5.22
C TRP A 144 0.06 -15.49 4.45
N SER A 145 0.71 -16.61 4.12
CA SER A 145 1.90 -16.63 3.28
C SER A 145 1.76 -17.75 2.27
N ARG A 146 2.20 -17.52 1.03
CA ARG A 146 2.22 -18.53 -0.04
C ARG A 146 2.93 -19.82 0.39
N HIS A 147 3.93 -19.69 1.27
CA HIS A 147 4.63 -20.83 1.87
C HIS A 147 4.38 -20.84 3.38
N ALA A 148 3.63 -21.83 3.85
CA ALA A 148 3.23 -21.93 5.26
C ALA A 148 4.43 -21.92 6.22
N GLU A 149 5.55 -22.56 5.84
CA GLU A 149 6.80 -22.54 6.63
C GLU A 149 7.35 -21.12 6.84
N ARG A 150 7.32 -20.27 5.80
CA ARG A 150 7.75 -18.86 5.94
C ARG A 150 6.83 -18.11 6.88
N GLY A 151 5.52 -18.38 6.82
CA GLY A 151 4.54 -17.84 7.76
C GLY A 151 4.80 -18.29 9.21
N ARG A 152 5.10 -19.58 9.43
CA ARG A 152 5.45 -20.13 10.75
C ARG A 152 6.72 -19.51 11.31
N HIS A 153 7.77 -19.40 10.50
CA HIS A 153 9.00 -18.74 10.88
C HIS A 153 8.76 -17.26 11.24
N PHE A 154 8.01 -16.54 10.42
CA PHE A 154 7.62 -15.15 10.67
C PHE A 154 6.85 -14.99 11.99
N ARG A 155 5.88 -15.88 12.27
CA ARG A 155 5.17 -15.89 13.57
C ARG A 155 6.11 -16.13 14.74
N ALA A 156 7.02 -17.09 14.62
CA ALA A 156 8.00 -17.38 15.69
C ALA A 156 8.94 -16.19 15.93
N GLU A 157 9.33 -15.48 14.87
CA GLU A 157 10.11 -14.25 14.98
C GLU A 157 9.34 -13.15 15.72
N LEU A 158 8.08 -12.90 15.34
CA LEU A 158 7.22 -11.91 16.00
C LEU A 158 7.06 -12.19 17.50
N LEU A 159 6.75 -13.43 17.87
CA LEU A 159 6.57 -13.82 19.28
C LEU A 159 7.86 -13.67 20.10
N ARG A 160 9.01 -13.94 19.50
CA ARG A 160 10.32 -13.74 20.17
C ARG A 160 10.61 -12.27 20.43
N ARG A 161 10.21 -11.39 19.50
CA ARG A 161 10.42 -9.93 19.60
C ARG A 161 9.37 -9.25 20.47
N GLN A 162 8.21 -9.87 20.66
CA GLN A 162 7.08 -9.35 21.45
C GLN A 162 6.61 -10.40 22.47
N PRO A 163 7.40 -10.66 23.53
CA PRO A 163 7.11 -11.74 24.48
C PRO A 163 5.80 -11.53 25.25
N ASP A 164 5.32 -10.29 25.36
CA ASP A 164 4.08 -9.94 26.05
C ASP A 164 2.81 -10.25 25.24
N ILE A 165 2.95 -10.56 23.94
CA ILE A 165 1.81 -10.93 23.10
C ILE A 165 1.48 -12.41 23.28
N ALA A 166 0.27 -12.68 23.78
CA ALA A 166 -0.26 -14.03 23.89
C ALA A 166 -0.14 -14.78 22.54
N PRO A 167 0.48 -15.97 22.48
CA PRO A 167 0.69 -16.71 21.23
C PRO A 167 -0.58 -17.01 20.42
N ALA A 168 -1.74 -17.06 21.08
CA ALA A 168 -3.04 -17.27 20.45
C ALA A 168 -3.52 -16.06 19.64
N ARG A 169 -3.00 -14.84 19.89
CA ARG A 169 -3.34 -13.64 19.12
C ARG A 169 -2.74 -13.63 17.72
N ILE A 170 -1.71 -14.43 17.46
CA ILE A 170 -1.07 -14.53 16.14
C ILE A 170 -1.29 -15.93 15.61
N ARG A 171 -1.98 -16.07 14.48
CA ARG A 171 -2.14 -17.35 13.77
C ARG A 171 -1.59 -17.26 12.35
N VAL A 172 -1.05 -18.37 11.86
CA VAL A 172 -0.69 -18.53 10.44
C VAL A 172 -1.78 -19.36 9.80
N LEU A 173 -2.37 -18.86 8.72
CA LEU A 173 -3.45 -19.52 8.00
C LEU A 173 -2.91 -20.19 6.74
N GLU A 174 -3.22 -21.48 6.61
CA GLU A 174 -3.14 -22.20 5.35
C GLU A 174 -4.43 -22.00 4.53
N LEU A 175 -4.39 -22.30 3.23
CA LEU A 175 -5.50 -22.00 2.32
C LEU A 175 -6.86 -22.61 2.78
N PRO A 176 -6.94 -23.87 3.24
CA PRO A 176 -8.21 -24.44 3.73
C PRO A 176 -8.76 -23.70 4.96
N GLN A 177 -7.87 -23.24 5.85
CA GLN A 177 -8.27 -22.51 7.05
C GLN A 177 -8.78 -21.10 6.70
N LEU A 178 -8.15 -20.45 5.74
CA LEU A 178 -8.60 -19.15 5.23
C LEU A 178 -9.96 -19.27 4.51
N GLN A 179 -10.17 -20.34 3.74
CA GLN A 179 -11.46 -20.63 3.10
C GLN A 179 -12.57 -20.89 4.12
N ALA A 180 -12.29 -21.71 5.15
CA ALA A 180 -13.24 -21.95 6.23
C ALA A 180 -13.61 -20.64 6.94
N TRP A 181 -12.63 -19.80 7.25
CA TRP A 181 -12.87 -18.50 7.88
C TRP A 181 -13.69 -17.54 7.00
N ALA A 182 -13.49 -17.58 5.67
CA ALA A 182 -14.28 -16.77 4.74
C ALA A 182 -15.74 -17.23 4.62
N GLN A 183 -16.01 -18.52 4.85
CA GLN A 183 -17.35 -19.11 4.75
C GLN A 183 -18.13 -19.04 6.06
N ASP A 184 -17.41 -19.01 7.19
CA ASP A 184 -18.02 -18.97 8.51
C ASP A 184 -18.64 -17.60 8.80
N ARG A 185 -19.97 -17.53 8.71
CA ARG A 185 -20.74 -16.33 9.03
C ARG A 185 -20.94 -16.09 10.53
N SER A 186 -20.54 -17.04 11.39
CA SER A 186 -20.60 -16.92 12.84
C SER A 186 -19.35 -16.24 13.42
N GLU A 187 -18.21 -16.34 12.75
CA GLU A 187 -17.03 -15.53 13.04
C GLU A 187 -17.13 -14.17 12.33
N THR A 188 -16.68 -13.11 13.00
CA THR A 188 -16.38 -11.85 12.30
C THR A 188 -15.22 -12.11 11.34
N GLY A 189 -15.44 -11.94 10.04
CA GLY A 189 -14.38 -11.96 9.02
C GLY A 189 -13.32 -10.87 9.27
N PRO A 190 -12.27 -10.78 8.43
CA PRO A 190 -11.31 -9.71 8.55
C PRO A 190 -12.02 -8.36 8.34
N THR A 191 -11.70 -7.42 9.21
CA THR A 191 -12.14 -6.03 9.07
C THR A 191 -10.99 -5.09 8.74
N VAL A 192 -9.76 -5.62 8.75
CA VAL A 192 -8.57 -4.94 8.27
C VAL A 192 -7.76 -5.95 7.44
N ILE A 193 -7.49 -5.64 6.18
CA ILE A 193 -6.60 -6.42 5.31
C ILE A 193 -5.36 -5.58 5.04
N LEU A 194 -4.19 -6.15 5.30
CA LEU A 194 -2.88 -5.53 5.06
C LEU A 194 -2.15 -6.34 3.98
N ASN A 195 -1.96 -5.79 2.78
CA ASN A 195 -1.14 -6.42 1.76
C ASN A 195 0.31 -5.94 1.85
N ALA A 196 1.19 -6.86 2.20
CA ALA A 196 2.65 -6.68 2.20
C ALA A 196 3.34 -7.54 1.13
N THR A 197 2.57 -8.12 0.19
CA THR A 197 3.11 -8.87 -0.94
C THR A 197 3.34 -7.96 -2.15
N PRO A 198 4.20 -8.35 -3.11
CA PRO A 198 4.34 -7.62 -4.37
C PRO A 198 3.22 -7.92 -5.39
N ALA A 199 2.19 -8.70 -5.03
CA ALA A 199 1.12 -9.04 -5.97
C ALA A 199 0.28 -7.80 -6.29
N GLY A 200 0.18 -7.47 -7.59
CA GLY A 200 -0.46 -6.25 -8.08
C GLY A 200 0.50 -5.06 -8.27
N MET A 201 1.80 -5.25 -8.00
CA MET A 201 2.82 -4.21 -8.19
C MET A 201 3.26 -4.14 -9.66
N TRP A 202 3.59 -2.94 -10.14
CA TRP A 202 4.15 -2.77 -11.48
C TRP A 202 5.43 -3.63 -11.68
N PRO A 203 5.59 -4.32 -12.83
CA PRO A 203 4.73 -4.29 -14.02
C PRO A 203 3.53 -5.25 -13.98
N ASP A 204 3.53 -6.25 -13.10
CA ASP A 204 2.44 -7.23 -13.01
C ASP A 204 1.30 -6.74 -12.11
N CYS A 205 0.55 -5.75 -12.60
CA CYS A 205 -0.55 -5.15 -11.82
C CYS A 205 -1.82 -6.01 -11.77
N ARG A 206 -1.80 -7.22 -12.36
CA ARG A 206 -2.97 -8.12 -12.46
C ARG A 206 -3.07 -9.10 -11.30
N SER A 207 -1.92 -9.45 -10.72
CA SER A 207 -1.87 -10.43 -9.67
C SER A 207 -2.60 -9.95 -8.42
N LEU A 208 -3.25 -10.88 -7.74
CA LEU A 208 -3.87 -10.67 -6.45
C LEU A 208 -3.07 -11.45 -5.40
N PRO A 209 -3.04 -10.97 -4.15
CA PRO A 209 -2.38 -11.70 -3.08
C PRO A 209 -3.10 -13.01 -2.74
N LEU A 210 -4.38 -13.16 -3.07
CA LEU A 210 -5.17 -14.36 -2.85
C LEU A 210 -5.91 -14.77 -4.14
N PRO A 211 -6.33 -16.04 -4.27
CA PRO A 211 -7.29 -16.44 -5.29
C PRO A 211 -8.53 -15.55 -5.22
N GLU A 212 -8.96 -15.02 -6.36
CA GLU A 212 -10.00 -14.00 -6.42
C GLU A 212 -11.35 -14.43 -5.80
N PRO A 213 -11.88 -15.65 -6.01
CA PRO A 213 -13.13 -16.06 -5.38
C PRO A 213 -13.07 -15.98 -3.85
N LEU A 214 -11.92 -16.35 -3.27
CA LEU A 214 -11.69 -16.27 -1.82
C LEU A 214 -11.58 -14.82 -1.35
N LEU A 215 -10.85 -13.98 -2.09
CA LEU A 215 -10.75 -12.55 -1.77
C LEU A 215 -12.14 -11.89 -1.78
N ARG A 216 -12.97 -12.16 -2.79
CA ARG A 216 -14.34 -11.68 -2.90
C ARG A 216 -15.20 -12.11 -1.70
N GLN A 217 -15.11 -13.37 -1.29
CA GLN A 217 -15.80 -13.87 -0.08
C GLN A 217 -15.37 -13.12 1.18
N LEU A 218 -14.06 -12.89 1.37
CA LEU A 218 -13.55 -12.13 2.52
C LEU A 218 -14.03 -10.67 2.52
N LEU A 219 -14.02 -10.02 1.35
CA LEU A 219 -14.49 -8.64 1.20
C LEU A 219 -15.99 -8.51 1.46
N ALA A 220 -16.79 -9.47 0.99
CA ALA A 220 -18.23 -9.54 1.24
C ALA A 220 -18.53 -9.73 2.74
N GLY A 221 -17.80 -10.63 3.41
CA GLY A 221 -17.99 -10.93 4.83
C GLY A 221 -17.54 -9.81 5.79
N GLY A 222 -16.60 -8.95 5.37
CA GLY A 222 -16.09 -7.84 6.19
C GLY A 222 -17.04 -6.64 6.30
N CYS A 223 -18.14 -6.61 5.53
CA CYS A 223 -19.13 -5.54 5.54
C CYS A 223 -20.45 -6.05 6.16
N PRO A 224 -20.56 -6.18 7.50
CA PRO A 224 -21.82 -6.57 8.12
C PRO A 224 -22.86 -5.47 7.90
N ALA A 225 -23.86 -5.78 7.07
CA ALA A 225 -25.05 -4.96 6.82
C ALA A 225 -25.84 -4.57 8.09
N GLN A 226 -25.47 -5.12 9.26
CA GLN A 226 -26.22 -5.01 10.52
C GLN A 226 -25.45 -4.36 11.67
N ALA A 227 -24.19 -3.94 11.46
CA ALA A 227 -23.47 -3.19 12.48
C ALA A 227 -23.82 -1.69 12.42
N ALA A 228 -25.10 -1.36 12.51
CA ALA A 228 -25.60 0.03 12.58
C ALA A 228 -25.55 0.59 14.02
N GLY A 229 -24.50 0.24 14.78
CA GLY A 229 -24.22 0.82 16.08
C GLY A 229 -23.41 2.12 15.95
N ARG A 230 -23.46 2.99 16.98
CA ARG A 230 -22.78 4.30 16.99
C ARG A 230 -21.25 4.26 16.84
N ASP A 231 -20.62 3.10 17.01
CA ASP A 231 -19.15 2.91 16.94
C ASP A 231 -18.67 2.12 15.72
N TRP A 232 -19.53 1.90 14.71
CA TRP A 232 -19.14 1.20 13.50
C TRP A 232 -18.10 1.99 12.69
N ARG A 233 -16.96 1.36 12.41
CA ARG A 233 -16.00 1.83 11.40
C ARG A 233 -15.99 0.88 10.20
N PRO A 234 -15.93 1.43 8.97
CA PRO A 234 -15.87 0.61 7.77
C PRO A 234 -14.64 -0.32 7.81
N PRO A 235 -14.73 -1.49 7.16
CA PRO A 235 -13.56 -2.34 6.99
C PRO A 235 -12.52 -1.62 6.14
N VAL A 236 -11.24 -1.89 6.40
CA VAL A 236 -10.11 -1.17 5.80
C VAL A 236 -9.21 -2.13 5.05
N VAL A 237 -8.79 -1.76 3.84
CA VAL A 237 -7.66 -2.39 3.17
C VAL A 237 -6.51 -1.40 3.05
N PHE A 238 -5.32 -1.86 3.40
CA PHE A 238 -4.07 -1.14 3.14
C PHE A 238 -3.19 -2.01 2.25
N ASP A 239 -2.74 -1.43 1.14
CA ASP A 239 -1.80 -2.04 0.22
C ASP A 239 -0.46 -1.30 0.26
N ALA A 240 0.62 -1.97 0.64
CA ALA A 240 1.96 -1.35 0.68
C ALA A 240 2.44 -0.89 -0.71
N ILE A 241 1.81 -1.41 -1.76
CA ILE A 241 2.10 -1.02 -3.14
C ILE A 241 1.65 0.43 -3.34
N TYR A 242 2.59 1.24 -3.82
CA TYR A 242 2.36 2.62 -4.24
C TYR A 242 2.39 2.80 -5.76
N ASN A 243 2.87 1.78 -6.50
CA ASN A 243 2.90 1.78 -7.95
C ASN A 243 2.38 0.44 -8.52
N PRO A 244 1.16 0.41 -9.09
CA PRO A 244 0.25 1.54 -9.29
C PRO A 244 -0.37 2.03 -7.97
N THR A 245 -0.87 3.26 -7.96
CA THR A 245 -1.56 3.84 -6.79
C THR A 245 -2.96 3.25 -6.57
N ALA A 246 -3.52 2.62 -7.60
CA ALA A 246 -4.79 1.92 -7.60
C ALA A 246 -4.55 0.45 -8.01
N THR A 247 -4.22 -0.41 -7.04
CA THR A 247 -4.02 -1.84 -7.31
C THR A 247 -5.36 -2.55 -7.50
N ARG A 248 -5.34 -3.72 -8.12
CA ARG A 248 -6.53 -4.56 -8.28
C ARG A 248 -7.19 -4.93 -6.95
N LEU A 249 -6.38 -5.12 -5.89
CA LEU A 249 -6.88 -5.36 -4.54
C LEU A 249 -7.68 -4.16 -4.02
N LEU A 250 -7.14 -2.94 -4.12
CA LEU A 250 -7.82 -1.73 -3.66
C LEU A 250 -9.10 -1.46 -4.43
N LEU A 251 -9.07 -1.68 -5.74
CA LEU A 251 -10.25 -1.52 -6.60
C LEU A 251 -11.35 -2.54 -6.25
N LEU A 252 -10.99 -3.80 -6.00
CA LEU A 252 -11.94 -4.81 -5.52
C LEU A 252 -12.49 -4.44 -4.15
N ALA A 253 -11.64 -4.05 -3.20
CA ALA A 253 -12.10 -3.70 -1.86
C ALA A 253 -13.06 -2.49 -1.87
N ALA A 254 -12.72 -1.45 -2.65
CA ALA A 254 -13.55 -0.26 -2.80
C ALA A 254 -14.94 -0.59 -3.35
N SER A 255 -15.04 -1.54 -4.28
CA SER A 255 -16.30 -1.97 -4.86
C SER A 255 -17.19 -2.72 -3.86
N TYR A 256 -16.62 -3.31 -2.82
CA TYR A 256 -17.33 -3.86 -1.64
C TYR A 256 -17.56 -2.84 -0.51
N GLY A 257 -17.22 -1.58 -0.71
CA GLY A 257 -17.43 -0.55 0.31
C GLY A 257 -16.37 -0.54 1.43
N TRP A 258 -15.19 -1.09 1.17
CA TRP A 258 -14.05 -0.93 2.08
C TRP A 258 -13.42 0.45 1.92
N ASP A 259 -12.81 0.93 2.99
CA ASP A 259 -11.93 2.10 2.96
C ASP A 259 -10.52 1.67 2.51
N CYS A 260 -9.94 2.36 1.54
CA CYS A 260 -8.80 1.88 0.76
C CYS A 260 -7.61 2.83 0.87
N HIS A 261 -6.45 2.28 1.26
CA HIS A 261 -5.21 3.04 1.44
C HIS A 261 -4.07 2.41 0.64
N ASN A 262 -3.35 3.19 -0.16
CA ASN A 262 -2.16 2.73 -0.91
C ASN A 262 -0.85 3.08 -0.18
N GLY A 263 0.27 2.60 -0.72
CA GLY A 263 1.58 2.76 -0.09
C GLY A 263 2.18 4.17 -0.12
N LEU A 264 1.62 5.14 -0.85
CA LEU A 264 2.24 6.47 -1.00
C LEU A 264 2.30 7.23 0.33
N ALA A 265 1.22 7.20 1.11
CA ALA A 265 1.17 7.88 2.40
C ALA A 265 2.23 7.32 3.37
N MET A 266 2.38 5.99 3.42
CA MET A 266 3.44 5.32 4.17
C MET A 266 4.83 5.74 3.66
N LEU A 267 5.03 5.77 2.34
CA LEU A 267 6.30 6.13 1.70
C LEU A 267 6.72 7.58 1.98
N ILE A 268 5.77 8.51 2.02
CA ILE A 268 6.03 9.93 2.37
C ILE A 268 6.32 10.07 3.86
N ALA A 269 5.54 9.43 4.71
CA ALA A 269 5.69 9.53 6.16
C ALA A 269 7.04 8.98 6.65
N GLN A 270 7.49 7.84 6.11
CA GLN A 270 8.81 7.29 6.46
C GLN A 270 9.96 8.21 6.02
N ALA A 271 9.81 8.93 4.89
CA ALA A 271 10.82 9.85 4.38
C ALA A 271 10.87 11.15 5.20
N LEU A 272 9.71 11.68 5.61
CA LEU A 272 9.62 12.80 6.54
C LEU A 272 10.30 12.48 7.86
N GLU A 273 10.11 11.26 8.36
CA GLU A 273 10.76 10.82 9.58
C GLU A 273 12.28 10.69 9.42
N ALA A 274 12.76 10.12 8.30
CA ALA A 274 14.18 10.07 7.99
C ALA A 274 14.80 11.48 7.93
N CYS A 275 14.15 12.42 7.25
CA CYS A 275 14.56 13.82 7.24
C CYS A 275 14.57 14.44 8.65
N GLY A 276 13.59 14.11 9.51
CA GLY A 276 13.56 14.58 10.89
C GLY A 276 14.75 14.08 11.72
N ILE A 277 15.17 12.83 11.50
CA ILE A 277 16.35 12.24 12.13
C ILE A 277 17.64 12.96 11.69
N TRP A 278 17.78 13.25 10.39
CA TRP A 278 19.00 13.85 9.85
C TRP A 278 19.11 15.35 10.06
N LEU A 279 18.00 16.07 9.91
CA LEU A 279 17.96 17.53 9.84
C LEU A 279 17.45 18.19 11.13
N GLY A 280 16.86 17.40 12.03
CA GLY A 280 16.28 17.87 13.29
C GLY A 280 14.79 18.22 13.18
N PRO A 281 14.02 18.05 14.29
CA PRO A 281 12.58 18.34 14.32
C PRO A 281 12.25 19.83 14.12
N GLU A 282 13.21 20.73 14.39
CA GLU A 282 13.07 22.17 14.14
C GLU A 282 12.99 22.52 12.65
N ARG A 283 13.58 21.69 11.78
CA ARG A 283 13.51 21.85 10.31
C ARG A 283 12.32 21.11 9.72
N ILE A 284 11.98 19.95 10.28
CA ILE A 284 10.85 19.12 9.84
C ILE A 284 9.69 19.28 10.84
N THR A 285 9.15 20.50 10.87
CA THR A 285 8.07 20.89 11.79
C THR A 285 6.78 20.12 11.55
N LEU A 286 5.88 20.12 12.55
CA LEU A 286 4.56 19.50 12.43
C LEU A 286 3.74 20.09 11.26
N SER A 287 3.79 21.41 11.06
CA SER A 287 3.08 22.07 9.96
C SER A 287 3.61 21.67 8.59
N LEU A 288 4.94 21.54 8.44
CA LEU A 288 5.56 21.05 7.20
C LEU A 288 5.16 19.61 6.93
N ARG A 289 5.21 18.74 7.95
CA ARG A 289 4.80 17.33 7.84
C ARG A 289 3.35 17.22 7.36
N GLN A 290 2.43 17.92 8.01
CA GLN A 290 1.00 17.93 7.65
C GLN A 290 0.79 18.43 6.22
N ASN A 291 1.44 19.52 5.83
CA ASN A 291 1.32 20.06 4.48
C ASN A 291 1.80 19.08 3.41
N LEU A 292 2.96 18.45 3.60
CA LEU A 292 3.51 17.51 2.63
C LEU A 292 2.73 16.20 2.57
N GLN A 293 2.26 15.68 3.71
CA GLN A 293 1.40 14.49 3.74
C GLN A 293 0.05 14.73 3.04
N GLN A 294 -0.46 15.96 3.02
CA GLN A 294 -1.69 16.30 2.29
C GLN A 294 -1.45 16.55 0.78
N THR A 295 -0.30 17.13 0.41
CA THR A 295 -0.11 17.65 -0.96
C THR A 295 0.74 16.74 -1.87
N LEU A 296 1.67 15.97 -1.32
CA LEU A 296 2.55 15.11 -2.12
C LEU A 296 1.86 13.88 -2.71
N PRO A 297 0.93 13.17 -2.03
CA PRO A 297 0.34 11.95 -2.59
C PRO A 297 -0.26 12.16 -3.97
N GLY A 298 -1.14 13.15 -4.13
CA GLY A 298 -1.77 13.47 -5.42
C GLY A 298 -0.77 13.91 -6.50
N ARG A 299 0.28 14.66 -6.13
CA ARG A 299 1.34 15.08 -7.07
C ARG A 299 2.14 13.88 -7.59
N LEU A 300 2.54 12.98 -6.68
CA LEU A 300 3.30 11.77 -7.03
C LEU A 300 2.43 10.79 -7.81
N ALA A 301 1.16 10.61 -7.43
CA ALA A 301 0.21 9.82 -8.17
C ALA A 301 0.05 10.32 -9.62
N ALA A 302 -0.14 11.63 -9.80
CA ALA A 302 -0.23 12.23 -11.14
C ALA A 302 1.06 12.08 -11.96
N GLU A 303 2.24 12.06 -11.31
CA GLU A 303 3.50 11.78 -11.99
C GLU A 303 3.64 10.31 -12.39
N LEU A 304 3.32 9.38 -11.48
CA LEU A 304 3.27 7.95 -11.78
C LEU A 304 2.33 7.68 -12.96
N TRP A 305 1.13 8.25 -12.96
CA TRP A 305 0.19 8.07 -14.07
C TRP A 305 0.65 8.71 -15.37
N ARG A 306 1.44 9.79 -15.34
CA ARG A 306 2.03 10.34 -16.58
C ARG A 306 3.07 9.40 -17.17
N ARG A 307 3.86 8.72 -16.34
CA ARG A 307 4.88 7.76 -16.77
C ARG A 307 4.27 6.40 -17.15
N GLN A 308 3.23 6.00 -16.42
CA GLN A 308 2.58 4.69 -16.45
C GLN A 308 1.06 4.90 -16.32
N PRO A 309 0.39 5.35 -17.40
CA PRO A 309 -1.02 5.71 -17.32
C PRO A 309 -1.87 4.46 -17.02
N PRO A 310 -2.71 4.46 -15.96
CA PRO A 310 -3.72 3.41 -15.78
C PRO A 310 -4.70 3.46 -16.98
N ARG A 311 -5.31 2.34 -17.46
CA ARG A 311 -6.50 2.05 -18.36
C ARG A 311 -7.57 1.40 -17.52
N LEU A 312 -8.48 2.14 -16.92
CA LEU A 312 -9.67 1.52 -16.36
C LEU A 312 -10.62 1.13 -17.51
N VAL A 313 -11.13 -0.11 -17.53
CA VAL A 313 -12.15 -0.56 -18.49
C VAL A 313 -13.34 -1.15 -17.74
N LEU A 314 -14.49 -0.49 -17.78
CA LEU A 314 -15.67 -0.83 -16.98
C LEU A 314 -16.65 -1.70 -17.81
N THR A 315 -17.14 -2.80 -17.25
CA THR A 315 -18.06 -3.76 -17.91
C THR A 315 -19.25 -4.03 -16.97
N ILE A 316 -20.44 -4.39 -17.47
CA ILE A 316 -21.65 -4.55 -16.63
C ILE A 316 -22.29 -5.91 -16.88
N GLY A 317 -22.66 -6.62 -15.80
CA GLY A 317 -23.40 -7.89 -15.86
C GLY A 317 -24.84 -7.69 -16.33
N GLU A 318 -25.31 -8.64 -17.12
CA GLU A 318 -26.59 -8.56 -17.83
C GLU A 318 -27.79 -9.17 -17.07
N ASP A 319 -27.70 -9.56 -15.79
CA ASP A 319 -28.91 -10.01 -15.04
C ASP A 319 -29.67 -8.87 -14.33
N ARG A 320 -29.74 -7.70 -14.97
CA ARG A 320 -31.00 -6.94 -14.90
C ARG A 320 -31.82 -7.35 -16.11
N PRO A 321 -33.14 -7.62 -15.96
CA PRO A 321 -33.98 -7.97 -17.10
C PRO A 321 -33.74 -6.94 -18.21
N GLU A 322 -33.62 -7.44 -19.45
CA GLU A 322 -33.17 -6.79 -20.68
C GLU A 322 -33.05 -5.24 -20.68
N PRO A 323 -32.10 -4.64 -21.44
CA PRO A 323 -31.88 -3.19 -21.52
C PRO A 323 -33.12 -2.30 -21.73
N GLU A 324 -34.26 -2.89 -22.13
CA GLU A 324 -35.57 -2.26 -22.25
C GLU A 324 -36.25 -1.92 -20.91
N GLN A 325 -35.88 -2.54 -19.78
CA GLN A 325 -36.65 -2.41 -18.52
C GLN A 325 -36.05 -1.47 -17.45
N ASP A 326 -34.78 -1.06 -17.54
CA ASP A 326 -34.23 0.08 -16.77
C ASP A 326 -32.99 0.73 -17.46
N PRO A 327 -33.18 1.36 -18.62
CA PRO A 327 -32.11 2.08 -19.33
C PRO A 327 -31.59 3.29 -18.55
N ALA A 328 -32.37 3.84 -17.62
CA ALA A 328 -32.03 5.04 -16.86
C ALA A 328 -31.05 4.75 -15.71
N GLY A 329 -31.28 3.71 -14.92
CA GLY A 329 -30.47 3.38 -13.75
C GLY A 329 -29.07 2.89 -14.10
N SER A 330 -28.93 2.08 -15.16
CA SER A 330 -27.61 1.62 -15.62
C SER A 330 -26.79 2.70 -16.33
N ALA A 331 -27.42 3.69 -16.95
CA ALA A 331 -26.75 4.83 -17.59
C ALA A 331 -26.33 5.92 -16.58
N ALA A 332 -27.13 6.16 -15.54
CA ALA A 332 -26.93 7.25 -14.59
C ALA A 332 -25.60 7.13 -13.81
N TRP A 333 -25.31 5.96 -13.24
CA TRP A 333 -24.07 5.77 -12.51
C TRP A 333 -22.85 5.69 -13.43
N ARG A 334 -22.99 5.19 -14.68
CA ARG A 334 -21.91 5.23 -15.69
C ARG A 334 -21.50 6.67 -15.97
N GLN A 335 -22.49 7.55 -16.20
CA GLN A 335 -22.25 8.98 -16.36
C GLN A 335 -21.68 9.61 -15.09
N LEU A 336 -22.10 9.16 -13.89
CA LEU A 336 -21.54 9.62 -12.63
C LEU A 336 -20.05 9.24 -12.53
N LEU A 337 -19.70 7.97 -12.69
CA LEU A 337 -18.33 7.49 -12.63
C LEU A 337 -17.47 8.17 -13.69
N SER A 338 -17.98 8.30 -14.92
CA SER A 338 -17.27 9.01 -15.98
C SER A 338 -16.97 10.45 -15.60
N ARG A 339 -17.97 11.20 -15.15
CA ARG A 339 -17.78 12.59 -14.70
C ARG A 339 -16.79 12.68 -13.53
N LEU A 340 -16.88 11.78 -12.56
CA LEU A 340 -15.98 11.75 -11.40
C LEU A 340 -14.53 11.48 -11.78
N LEU A 341 -14.30 10.59 -12.74
CA LEU A 341 -12.95 10.30 -13.26
C LEU A 341 -12.46 11.44 -14.17
N GLU A 342 -13.32 12.03 -15.00
CA GLU A 342 -12.99 13.22 -15.80
C GLU A 342 -12.55 14.40 -14.93
N GLN A 343 -13.25 14.67 -13.82
CA GLN A 343 -12.85 15.69 -12.84
C GLN A 343 -11.47 15.42 -12.22
N ARG A 344 -11.04 14.16 -12.17
CA ARG A 344 -9.70 13.75 -11.69
C ARG A 344 -8.65 13.71 -12.80
N GLY A 345 -8.99 14.18 -14.00
CA GLY A 345 -8.09 14.30 -15.14
C GLY A 345 -8.04 13.07 -16.06
N PHE A 346 -8.98 12.13 -15.92
CA PHE A 346 -9.08 10.95 -16.79
C PHE A 346 -9.99 11.24 -17.99
N SER A 347 -9.50 11.07 -19.23
CA SER A 347 -10.18 11.60 -20.43
C SER A 347 -10.72 10.56 -21.42
N ARG A 348 -10.62 9.26 -21.13
CA ARG A 348 -11.10 8.19 -22.03
C ARG A 348 -11.56 6.95 -21.26
N LEU A 349 -12.89 6.78 -21.18
CA LEU A 349 -13.52 5.60 -20.60
C LEU A 349 -14.18 4.78 -21.70
N THR A 350 -13.76 3.52 -21.84
CA THR A 350 -14.31 2.57 -22.80
C THR A 350 -15.12 1.51 -22.06
N TRP A 351 -16.29 1.20 -22.59
CA TRP A 351 -17.22 0.19 -22.05
C TRP A 351 -17.26 -1.01 -23.02
N GLY A 352 -17.28 -2.23 -22.50
CA GLY A 352 -17.26 -3.48 -23.31
C GLY A 352 -18.31 -4.52 -22.88
N PRO A 353 -18.42 -5.66 -23.59
CA PRO A 353 -19.33 -6.77 -23.28
C PRO A 353 -18.83 -7.67 -22.13
N ALA A 354 -19.77 -8.29 -21.40
CA ALA A 354 -19.57 -8.98 -20.11
C ALA A 354 -18.80 -10.33 -20.15
N GLY A 355 -18.36 -10.77 -18.96
CA GLY A 355 -17.91 -12.14 -18.64
C GLY A 355 -18.99 -12.96 -17.89
N SER A 356 -18.70 -14.24 -17.62
CA SER A 356 -19.64 -15.35 -17.33
C SER A 356 -20.50 -15.30 -16.04
N ASP A 357 -20.49 -14.21 -15.28
CA ASP A 357 -21.30 -14.08 -14.05
C ASP A 357 -22.30 -12.92 -14.22
N PRO A 358 -23.61 -13.22 -14.28
CA PRO A 358 -24.58 -12.26 -14.73
C PRO A 358 -25.12 -11.36 -13.59
N ASP A 359 -24.90 -11.73 -12.31
CA ASP A 359 -25.14 -10.90 -11.12
C ASP A 359 -23.99 -9.90 -10.85
N CYS A 360 -22.96 -9.86 -11.71
CA CYS A 360 -21.70 -9.18 -11.45
C CYS A 360 -21.38 -8.08 -12.47
N LEU A 361 -20.92 -6.93 -11.96
CA LEU A 361 -20.11 -6.00 -12.74
C LEU A 361 -18.77 -6.69 -13.09
N ASN A 362 -18.38 -6.73 -14.36
CA ASN A 362 -17.10 -7.28 -14.83
C ASN A 362 -16.19 -6.12 -15.27
N ILE A 363 -14.87 -6.27 -15.33
CA ILE A 363 -13.93 -5.20 -15.73
C ILE A 363 -12.81 -5.90 -16.53
N ARG A 364 -12.90 -5.86 -17.87
CA ARG A 364 -11.92 -6.54 -18.74
C ARG A 364 -10.98 -5.54 -19.42
N LEU A 365 -9.68 -5.67 -19.18
CA LEU A 365 -8.63 -4.76 -19.69
C LEU A 365 -8.07 -5.30 -21.04
N ASP A 366 -7.76 -4.45 -22.04
CA ASP A 366 -7.35 -4.84 -23.41
C ASP A 366 -6.09 -4.10 -23.94
N PRO A 367 -5.21 -4.69 -24.81
CA PRO A 367 -3.86 -4.21 -25.10
C PRO A 367 -3.74 -3.44 -26.45
N GLY A 368 -4.11 -2.17 -26.53
CA GLY A 368 -3.72 -1.31 -27.68
C GLY A 368 -2.48 -0.43 -27.41
N THR A 369 -1.83 0.02 -28.48
CA THR A 369 -0.63 0.89 -28.54
C THR A 369 -1.00 2.38 -28.67
N PRO A 370 -0.23 3.34 -28.10
CA PRO A 370 -0.57 4.77 -28.15
C PRO A 370 -0.11 5.48 -29.43
N GLU A 371 -0.86 6.49 -29.89
CA GLU A 371 -0.37 7.51 -30.84
C GLU A 371 0.34 8.67 -30.11
N PRO A 372 1.33 9.36 -30.73
CA PRO A 372 2.09 10.44 -30.10
C PRO A 372 1.22 11.68 -29.79
N GLY A 373 1.37 12.26 -28.60
CA GLY A 373 0.82 13.59 -28.27
C GLY A 373 -0.51 13.62 -27.53
N ARG A 374 -1.08 12.48 -27.12
CA ARG A 374 -2.31 12.40 -26.31
C ARG A 374 -2.11 11.56 -25.05
N LYS A 375 -2.60 12.02 -23.90
CA LYS A 375 -2.65 11.23 -22.65
C LYS A 375 -3.73 10.15 -22.80
N ALA A 376 -3.32 8.92 -23.08
CA ALA A 376 -4.23 7.77 -23.17
C ALA A 376 -4.10 6.89 -21.91
N LEU A 377 -5.24 6.54 -21.33
CA LEU A 377 -5.40 5.62 -20.20
C LEU A 377 -4.96 4.21 -20.67
N TRP A 378 -4.05 3.51 -19.95
CA TRP A 378 -3.53 2.17 -20.29
C TRP A 378 -3.07 1.16 -19.11
N LEU A 379 -3.92 0.38 -18.41
CA LEU A 379 -3.77 -0.69 -17.36
C LEU A 379 -3.68 -2.11 -18.01
N PRO A 380 -3.15 -3.13 -17.30
CA PRO A 380 -2.93 -4.47 -17.87
C PRO A 380 -4.14 -5.40 -17.86
N GLN A 381 -4.30 -6.24 -18.89
CA GLN A 381 -5.42 -7.18 -19.17
C GLN A 381 -6.19 -7.85 -17.99
N GLY A 382 -7.53 -7.86 -18.04
CA GLY A 382 -8.45 -8.76 -17.29
C GLY A 382 -8.54 -8.63 -15.76
N ALA A 383 -9.23 -7.62 -15.21
CA ALA A 383 -9.41 -7.49 -13.77
C ALA A 383 -10.86 -7.15 -13.40
N ASP A 384 -11.72 -8.15 -13.18
CA ASP A 384 -13.13 -7.91 -12.89
C ASP A 384 -13.35 -7.22 -11.53
N LEU A 385 -14.18 -6.17 -11.45
CA LEU A 385 -14.54 -5.50 -10.19
C LEU A 385 -15.99 -5.73 -9.83
N TYR A 386 -16.24 -6.29 -8.65
CA TYR A 386 -17.57 -6.62 -8.15
C TYR A 386 -18.31 -5.43 -7.53
N CYS A 387 -19.43 -5.00 -8.08
CA CYS A 387 -20.36 -4.17 -7.32
C CYS A 387 -21.47 -5.06 -6.73
N PRO A 388 -21.68 -5.09 -5.40
CA PRO A 388 -22.84 -5.76 -4.83
C PRO A 388 -24.14 -5.16 -5.39
N ALA A 389 -25.15 -6.01 -5.62
CA ALA A 389 -26.47 -5.56 -6.03
C ALA A 389 -27.05 -4.57 -5.00
N GLY A 390 -27.49 -3.39 -5.47
CA GLY A 390 -28.27 -2.44 -4.67
C GLY A 390 -27.63 -1.06 -4.39
N GLN A 391 -26.31 -0.86 -4.57
CA GLN A 391 -25.66 0.45 -4.33
C GLN A 391 -24.56 0.82 -5.37
N PRO A 392 -24.85 0.79 -6.69
CA PRO A 392 -23.86 1.02 -7.75
C PRO A 392 -23.25 2.43 -7.76
N GLU A 393 -24.01 3.45 -7.37
CA GLU A 393 -23.52 4.83 -7.29
C GLU A 393 -22.47 5.01 -6.19
N GLN A 394 -22.67 4.36 -5.04
CA GLN A 394 -21.72 4.43 -3.93
C GLN A 394 -20.42 3.67 -4.27
N ALA A 395 -20.51 2.53 -4.94
CA ALA A 395 -19.34 1.82 -5.45
C ALA A 395 -18.58 2.66 -6.49
N ALA A 396 -19.29 3.33 -7.41
CA ALA A 396 -18.68 4.24 -8.38
C ALA A 396 -17.91 5.39 -7.71
N VAL A 397 -18.50 6.03 -6.70
CA VAL A 397 -17.83 7.09 -5.93
C VAL A 397 -16.55 6.57 -5.29
N ARG A 398 -16.60 5.42 -4.60
CA ARG A 398 -15.44 4.82 -3.92
C ARG A 398 -14.34 4.37 -4.88
N ILE A 399 -14.71 3.81 -6.04
CA ILE A 399 -13.74 3.48 -7.08
C ILE A 399 -13.07 4.75 -7.59
N ALA A 400 -13.84 5.81 -7.87
CA ALA A 400 -13.28 7.08 -8.30
C ALA A 400 -12.39 7.72 -7.22
N GLU A 401 -12.76 7.56 -5.94
CA GLU A 401 -11.91 7.91 -4.80
C GLU A 401 -10.59 7.16 -4.87
N VAL A 402 -10.54 5.84 -5.10
CA VAL A 402 -9.25 5.12 -5.25
C VAL A 402 -8.34 5.73 -6.35
N PHE A 403 -8.94 6.24 -7.43
CA PHE A 403 -8.24 6.94 -8.51
C PHE A 403 -7.95 8.42 -8.21
N GLY A 404 -8.31 8.94 -7.06
CA GLY A 404 -8.03 10.32 -6.63
C GLY A 404 -7.82 10.43 -5.12
N LEU A 405 -7.43 9.34 -4.47
CA LEU A 405 -6.89 9.27 -3.12
C LEU A 405 -5.64 10.15 -3.05
#